data_AF-A0A645J1S1-F1
#
_entry.id   AF-A0A645J1S1-F1
#
_cell.length_a   1.000
_cell.length_b   1.000
_cell.length_c   1.000
_cell.angle_alpha   90.00
_cell.angle_beta   90.00
_cell.angle_gamma   90.00
#
_symmetry.space_group_name_H-M   'P 1'
#
loop_
_entity.id
_entity.type
_entity.pdbx_description
1 polymer ?
#
loop_
_entity_poly.entity_id
_entity_poly.type
_entity_poly.pdbx_seq_one_letter_code
_entity_poly.pdbx_strand_id
1 'polypeptide(L)'
;MEHEEDWTVVTEKKPTVEQMEALAFAWKAVKHVKSNAIVVANEHQTVGIGAGQMNRVGSVKIAIEQAGEKLEGAVLASDAFFPFPDCVEECAKAGITAIVTPGGSVNDQLSIDACDKYGIAMVFVGMRHFRH
;
A
#
# COMPACT_ATOMS: atom_id res chain seq x y z
N MET A 1 8.37 -16.72 -9.30
CA MET A 1 8.92 -15.46 -8.76
C MET A 1 7.87 -14.40 -9.00
N GLU A 2 7.76 -13.40 -8.13
CA GLU A 2 6.91 -12.24 -8.41
C GLU A 2 7.57 -11.46 -9.55
N HIS A 3 6.91 -11.36 -10.71
CA HIS A 3 7.40 -10.61 -11.85
C HIS A 3 6.68 -9.26 -11.87
N GLU A 4 7.43 -8.16 -11.92
CA GLU A 4 6.87 -6.79 -12.00
C GLU A 4 6.03 -6.59 -13.27
N GLU A 5 6.21 -7.44 -14.28
CA GLU A 5 5.45 -7.47 -15.53
C GLU A 5 3.95 -7.81 -15.33
N ASP A 6 3.59 -8.43 -14.20
CA ASP A 6 2.21 -8.78 -13.87
C ASP A 6 1.45 -7.64 -13.14
N TRP A 7 2.12 -6.52 -12.89
CA TRP A 7 1.56 -5.41 -12.11
C TRP A 7 0.68 -4.52 -12.99
N THR A 8 -0.52 -4.22 -12.50
CA THR A 8 -1.50 -3.39 -13.21
C THR A 8 -1.72 -2.08 -12.48
N VAL A 9 -1.43 -0.95 -13.13
CA VAL A 9 -1.85 0.36 -12.62
C VAL A 9 -3.35 0.50 -12.85
N VAL A 10 -4.12 0.68 -11.78
CA VAL A 10 -5.59 0.69 -11.83
C VAL A 10 -6.22 2.08 -11.66
N THR A 11 -5.42 3.06 -11.27
CA THR A 11 -5.82 4.48 -11.14
C THR A 11 -5.48 5.29 -12.38
N GLU A 12 -6.11 6.46 -12.53
CA GLU A 12 -5.78 7.43 -13.59
C GLU A 12 -4.34 7.95 -13.44
N LYS A 13 -3.93 8.25 -12.20
CA LYS A 13 -2.56 8.65 -11.90
C LYS A 13 -1.63 7.45 -11.96
N LYS A 14 -0.55 7.58 -12.73
CA LYS A 14 0.52 6.59 -12.80
C LYS A 14 1.59 6.89 -11.74
N PRO A 15 2.19 5.85 -11.13
CA PRO A 15 3.35 6.05 -10.26
C PRO A 15 4.53 6.57 -11.09
N THR A 16 5.40 7.37 -10.48
CA THR A 16 6.72 7.68 -11.04
C THR A 16 7.63 6.46 -10.99
N VAL A 17 8.80 6.54 -11.63
CA VAL A 17 9.78 5.45 -11.60
C VAL A 17 10.23 5.17 -10.17
N GLU A 18 10.54 6.23 -9.41
CA GLU A 18 10.99 6.15 -8.01
C GLU A 18 9.89 5.57 -7.10
N GLN A 19 8.63 5.96 -7.35
CA GLN A 19 7.49 5.37 -6.64
C GLN A 19 7.34 3.89 -6.97
N MET A 20 7.49 3.49 -8.23
CA MET A 20 7.39 2.08 -8.62
C MET A 20 8.48 1.23 -7.97
N GLU A 21 9.72 1.72 -7.93
CA GLU A 21 10.84 1.05 -7.25
C GLU A 21 10.59 0.93 -5.73
N ALA A 22 10.11 1.99 -5.09
CA ALA A 22 9.74 1.97 -3.68
C ALA A 22 8.58 1.01 -3.40
N LEU A 23 7.58 0.92 -4.29
CA LEU A 23 6.47 -0.04 -4.20
C LEU A 23 6.98 -1.47 -4.33
N ALA A 24 7.88 -1.75 -5.27
CA ALA A 24 8.51 -3.07 -5.44
C ALA A 24 9.30 -3.47 -4.19
N PHE A 25 10.04 -2.55 -3.58
CA PHE A 25 10.72 -2.76 -2.31
C PHE A 25 9.72 -3.03 -1.17
N ALA A 26 8.71 -2.19 -1.00
CA ALA A 26 7.70 -2.34 0.04
C ALA A 26 6.91 -3.65 -0.09
N TRP A 27 6.59 -4.06 -1.31
CA TRP A 27 5.94 -5.33 -1.62
C TRP A 27 6.80 -6.54 -1.24
N LYS A 28 8.10 -6.50 -1.55
CA LYS A 28 9.04 -7.54 -1.12
C LYS A 28 9.18 -7.58 0.40
N ALA A 29 9.05 -6.45 1.10
CA ALA A 29 9.12 -6.39 2.56
C ALA A 29 7.83 -6.91 3.23
N VAL A 30 6.65 -6.54 2.72
CA VAL A 30 5.36 -6.83 3.37
C VAL A 30 5.10 -8.33 3.54
N LYS A 31 5.63 -9.18 2.63
CA LYS A 31 5.53 -10.65 2.72
C LYS A 31 6.18 -11.26 3.97
N HIS A 32 7.02 -10.50 4.66
CA HIS A 32 7.70 -10.93 5.88
C HIS A 32 7.00 -10.48 7.16
N VAL A 33 5.96 -9.65 7.04
CA VAL A 33 5.23 -9.05 8.16
C VAL A 33 3.97 -9.87 8.47
N LYS A 34 3.62 -9.99 9.75
CA LYS A 34 2.43 -10.74 10.19
C LYS A 34 1.15 -10.00 9.80
N SER A 35 0.17 -10.72 9.29
CA SER A 35 -1.08 -10.16 8.77
C SER A 35 -2.06 -9.71 9.87
N ASN A 36 -2.90 -8.70 9.66
CA ASN A 36 -2.96 -7.83 8.48
C ASN A 36 -1.73 -6.91 8.43
N ALA A 37 -0.98 -6.94 7.34
CA ALA A 37 0.30 -6.24 7.25
C ALA A 37 0.25 -5.02 6.32
N ILE A 38 0.84 -3.93 6.81
CA ILE A 38 1.08 -2.70 6.07
C ILE A 38 2.55 -2.33 6.24
N VAL A 39 3.23 -2.05 5.13
CA VAL A 39 4.58 -1.48 5.12
C VAL A 39 4.52 -0.14 4.42
N VAL A 40 4.95 0.92 5.11
CA VAL A 40 5.24 2.22 4.52
C VAL A 40 6.73 2.29 4.26
N ALA A 41 7.12 2.67 3.05
CA ALA A 41 8.51 2.77 2.64
C ALA A 41 8.76 4.02 1.79
N ASN A 42 10.03 4.37 1.67
CA ASN A 42 10.52 5.29 0.64
C ASN A 42 11.55 4.55 -0.24
N GLU A 43 12.26 5.29 -1.09
CA GLU A 43 13.28 4.74 -2.01
C GLU A 43 14.39 3.93 -1.29
N HIS A 44 14.63 4.20 0.00
CA HIS A 44 15.80 3.66 0.70
C HIS A 44 15.48 2.64 1.79
N GLN A 45 14.31 2.75 2.44
CA GLN A 45 14.00 1.93 3.61
C GLN A 45 12.50 1.85 3.91
N THR A 46 12.13 0.86 4.73
CA THR A 46 10.84 0.88 5.43
C THR A 46 10.88 1.99 6.48
N VAL A 47 9.86 2.85 6.50
CA VAL A 47 9.76 3.94 7.47
C VAL A 47 8.67 3.68 8.52
N GLY A 48 7.72 2.79 8.24
CA GLY A 48 6.71 2.35 9.20
C GLY A 48 6.12 0.99 8.85
N ILE A 49 5.76 0.20 9.86
CA ILE A 49 5.24 -1.16 9.73
C ILE A 49 4.09 -1.38 10.71
N GLY A 50 2.89 -1.60 10.16
CA GLY A 50 1.73 -2.06 10.91
C GLY A 50 1.58 -3.57 10.75
N ALA A 51 1.74 -4.32 11.83
CA ALA A 51 1.73 -5.78 11.81
C ALA A 51 0.68 -6.38 12.75
N GLY A 52 0.11 -7.52 12.37
CA GLY A 52 -0.64 -8.39 13.27
C GLY A 52 -1.99 -7.87 13.73
N GLN A 53 -2.57 -6.87 13.03
CA GLN A 53 -3.83 -6.26 13.47
C GLN A 53 -5.05 -7.03 12.96
N MET A 54 -6.11 -6.99 13.77
CA MET A 54 -7.40 -7.61 13.49
C MET A 54 -8.13 -6.95 12.31
N ASN A 55 -7.89 -5.66 12.07
CA ASN A 55 -8.42 -4.92 10.93
C ASN A 55 -7.29 -4.18 10.18
N ARG A 56 -7.48 -3.96 8.88
CA ARG A 56 -6.44 -3.43 7.99
C ARG A 56 -6.18 -1.93 8.20
N VAL A 57 -7.24 -1.15 8.43
CA VAL A 57 -7.12 0.29 8.73
C VAL A 57 -6.31 0.55 10.00
N GLY A 58 -6.38 -0.35 11.00
CA GLY A 58 -5.54 -0.30 12.19
C GLY A 58 -4.05 -0.46 11.86
N SER A 59 -3.69 -1.41 10.99
CA SER A 59 -2.32 -1.54 10.50
C SER A 59 -1.86 -0.31 9.73
N VAL A 60 -2.75 0.30 8.93
CA VAL A 60 -2.42 1.55 8.19
C VAL A 60 -2.07 2.66 9.16
N LYS A 61 -2.91 2.89 10.18
CA LYS A 61 -2.68 3.93 11.19
C LYS A 61 -1.38 3.73 11.96
N ILE A 62 -1.09 2.50 12.41
CA ILE A 62 0.16 2.18 13.10
C ILE A 62 1.37 2.45 12.19
N ALA A 63 1.32 2.02 10.93
CA ALA A 63 2.43 2.21 9.99
C ALA A 63 2.70 3.71 9.72
N ILE A 64 1.63 4.49 9.55
CA ILE A 64 1.71 5.95 9.34
C ILE A 64 2.26 6.64 10.60
N GLU A 65 1.74 6.30 11.79
CA GLU A 65 2.20 6.86 13.05
C GLU A 65 3.69 6.58 13.29
N GLN A 66 4.14 5.35 12.99
CA GLN A 66 5.55 4.98 13.09
C GLN A 66 6.44 5.72 12.08
N ALA A 67 5.92 5.97 10.86
CA ALA A 67 6.66 6.71 9.83
C ALA A 67 6.92 8.17 10.23
N GLY A 68 5.98 8.82 10.92
CA GLY A 68 6.13 10.16 11.45
C GLY A 68 6.62 11.17 10.39
N GLU A 69 7.71 11.87 10.68
CA GLU A 69 8.29 12.88 9.77
C GLU A 69 8.86 12.29 8.46
N LYS A 70 8.97 10.97 8.33
CA LYS A 70 9.52 10.29 7.15
C LYS A 70 8.47 9.95 6.09
N LEU A 71 7.28 10.55 6.17
CA LEU A 71 6.17 10.34 5.22
C LEU A 71 6.36 11.07 3.88
N GLU A 72 7.28 12.02 3.80
CA GLU A 72 7.53 12.76 2.55
C GLU A 72 7.93 11.80 1.42
N GLY A 73 7.12 11.78 0.36
CA GLY A 73 7.32 10.88 -0.79
C GLY A 73 7.10 9.40 -0.51
N ALA A 74 6.58 9.03 0.68
CA ALA A 74 6.41 7.64 1.05
C ALA A 74 5.28 6.94 0.26
N VAL A 75 5.46 5.63 0.10
CA VAL A 75 4.52 4.71 -0.54
C VAL A 75 4.11 3.62 0.44
N LEU A 76 3.03 2.90 0.14
CA LEU A 76 2.49 1.87 1.01
C LEU A 76 2.26 0.55 0.28
N ALA A 77 2.68 -0.55 0.90
CA ALA A 77 2.33 -1.91 0.49
C ALA A 77 1.37 -2.56 1.49
N SER A 78 0.36 -3.25 0.97
CA SER A 78 -0.63 -3.99 1.77
C SER A 78 -0.63 -5.46 1.39
N ASP A 79 -0.42 -6.38 2.34
CA ASP A 79 -0.31 -7.84 2.06
C ASP A 79 -1.57 -8.48 1.43
N ALA A 80 -2.72 -7.82 1.55
CA ALA A 80 -4.00 -8.20 1.00
C ALA A 80 -4.79 -6.96 0.57
N PHE A 81 -5.89 -7.19 -0.14
CA PHE A 81 -6.77 -6.14 -0.66
C PHE A 81 -7.38 -5.27 0.45
N PHE A 82 -7.79 -4.05 0.09
CA PHE A 82 -8.59 -3.21 0.95
C PHE A 82 -10.08 -3.59 0.87
N PRO A 83 -10.75 -3.89 2.00
CA PRO A 83 -12.17 -4.22 1.99
C PRO A 83 -13.07 -2.97 1.84
N PHE A 84 -12.54 -1.80 2.21
CA PHE A 84 -13.23 -0.50 2.28
C PHE A 84 -12.27 0.64 1.91
N PRO A 85 -12.77 1.84 1.53
CA PRO A 85 -11.92 2.98 1.15
C PRO A 85 -11.22 3.66 2.34
N ASP A 86 -11.58 3.31 3.58
CA ASP A 86 -11.02 3.90 4.80
C ASP A 86 -9.48 3.83 4.88
N CYS A 87 -8.88 2.74 4.39
CA CYS A 87 -7.43 2.60 4.30
C CYS A 87 -6.81 3.66 3.39
N VAL A 88 -7.45 3.94 2.24
CA VAL A 88 -6.99 4.96 1.28
C VAL A 88 -7.18 6.37 1.85
N GLU A 89 -8.29 6.62 2.54
CA GLU A 89 -8.55 7.91 3.21
C GLU A 89 -7.49 8.24 4.27
N GLU A 90 -7.07 7.25 5.06
CA GLU A 90 -5.97 7.44 6.02
C GLU A 90 -4.63 7.69 5.31
N CYS A 91 -4.36 6.99 4.20
CA CYS A 91 -3.17 7.23 3.37
C CYS A 91 -3.15 8.66 2.82
N ALA A 92 -4.29 9.16 2.34
CA ALA A 92 -4.43 10.50 1.80
C ALA A 92 -4.17 11.58 2.86
N LYS A 93 -4.70 11.41 4.08
CA LYS A 93 -4.45 12.33 5.22
C LYS A 93 -2.97 12.39 5.59
N ALA A 94 -2.25 11.28 5.43
CA ALA A 94 -0.83 11.15 5.76
C ALA A 94 0.11 11.57 4.62
N GLY A 95 -0.40 11.88 3.43
CA GLY A 95 0.42 12.25 2.28
C GLY A 95 1.11 11.07 1.57
N ILE A 96 0.62 9.83 1.76
CA ILE A 96 1.10 8.68 0.97
C ILE A 96 0.78 8.91 -0.50
N THR A 97 1.76 8.67 -1.37
CA THR A 97 1.67 9.08 -2.77
C THR A 97 1.37 7.93 -3.74
N ALA A 98 1.65 6.69 -3.35
CA ALA A 98 1.34 5.50 -4.12
C ALA A 98 1.09 4.28 -3.22
N ILE A 99 0.26 3.35 -3.69
CA ILE A 99 -0.14 2.13 -2.97
C ILE A 99 0.01 0.89 -3.87
N VAL A 100 0.54 -0.20 -3.33
CA VAL A 100 0.52 -1.52 -3.95
C VAL A 100 -0.27 -2.52 -3.09
N THR A 101 -1.16 -3.27 -3.73
CA THR A 101 -2.02 -4.26 -3.07
C THR A 101 -2.41 -5.36 -4.06
N PRO A 102 -2.86 -6.55 -3.63
CA PRO A 102 -3.24 -7.62 -4.56
C PRO A 102 -4.45 -7.29 -5.43
N GLY A 103 -5.37 -6.45 -4.95
CA GLY A 103 -6.72 -6.36 -5.51
C GLY A 103 -7.52 -7.65 -5.30
N GLY A 104 -8.66 -7.76 -5.98
CA GLY A 104 -9.61 -8.87 -5.91
C GLY A 104 -10.67 -8.73 -4.80
N SER A 105 -10.94 -7.51 -4.33
CA SER A 105 -12.11 -7.22 -3.48
C SER A 105 -13.35 -7.06 -4.36
N VAL A 106 -14.51 -7.45 -3.84
CA VAL A 106 -15.81 -7.06 -4.44
C VAL A 106 -16.00 -5.54 -4.46
N ASN A 107 -15.24 -4.82 -3.62
CA ASN A 107 -15.28 -3.38 -3.44
C ASN A 107 -14.04 -2.67 -4.00
N ASP A 108 -13.22 -3.30 -4.85
CA ASP A 108 -11.96 -2.69 -5.34
C ASP A 108 -12.19 -1.30 -5.95
N GLN A 109 -13.31 -1.11 -6.68
CA GLN A 109 -13.64 0.16 -7.29
C GLN A 109 -13.74 1.30 -6.26
N LEU A 110 -14.22 1.03 -5.04
CA LEU A 110 -14.29 2.06 -4.00
C LEU A 110 -12.89 2.54 -3.57
N SER A 111 -11.90 1.64 -3.54
CA SER A 111 -10.52 2.01 -3.25
C SER A 111 -9.85 2.73 -4.42
N ILE A 112 -10.15 2.31 -5.66
CA ILE A 112 -9.66 2.97 -6.89
C ILE A 112 -10.21 4.40 -6.96
N ASP A 113 -11.52 4.58 -6.83
CA ASP A 113 -12.18 5.89 -6.85
C ASP A 113 -11.64 6.81 -5.75
N ALA A 114 -11.39 6.28 -4.55
CA ALA A 114 -10.77 7.04 -3.47
C ALA A 114 -9.35 7.46 -3.82
N CYS A 115 -8.54 6.57 -4.42
CA CYS A 115 -7.19 6.89 -4.85
C CYS A 115 -7.19 7.98 -5.93
N ASP A 116 -8.04 7.87 -6.94
CA ASP A 116 -8.18 8.87 -8.00
C ASP A 116 -8.61 10.23 -7.43
N LYS A 117 -9.60 10.23 -6.52
CA LYS A 117 -10.05 11.45 -5.83
C LYS A 117 -8.92 12.15 -5.07
N TYR A 118 -8.02 11.40 -4.43
CA TYR A 118 -6.92 11.96 -3.63
C TYR A 118 -5.60 12.09 -4.41
N GLY A 119 -5.57 11.73 -5.69
CA GLY A 119 -4.35 11.76 -6.51
C GLY A 119 -3.27 10.79 -6.03
N ILE A 120 -3.67 9.62 -5.55
CA ILE A 120 -2.79 8.52 -5.12
C ILE A 120 -2.72 7.49 -6.25
N ALA A 121 -1.52 7.09 -6.67
CA ALA A 121 -1.39 6.00 -7.64
C ALA A 121 -1.65 4.65 -6.95
N MET A 122 -2.41 3.74 -7.58
CA MET A 122 -2.66 2.40 -7.06
C MET A 122 -2.25 1.34 -8.08
N VAL A 123 -1.53 0.32 -7.59
CA VAL A 123 -1.03 -0.80 -8.38
C VAL A 123 -1.57 -2.11 -7.81
N PHE A 124 -2.16 -2.93 -8.68
CA PHE A 124 -2.60 -4.29 -8.37
C PHE A 124 -1.57 -5.33 -8.81
N VAL A 125 -1.34 -6.34 -7.96
CA VAL A 125 -0.34 -7.40 -8.21
C VAL A 125 -0.92 -8.81 -8.27
N GLY A 126 -2.23 -8.97 -8.04
CA GLY A 126 -2.96 -10.23 -8.24
C GLY A 126 -2.64 -11.38 -7.26
N MET A 127 -1.72 -11.18 -6.31
CA MET A 127 -1.27 -12.23 -5.38
C MET A 127 -1.23 -11.72 -3.94
N ARG A 128 -1.77 -12.49 -2.98
CA ARG A 128 -1.76 -12.15 -1.54
C ARG A 128 -0.56 -12.78 -0.83
N HIS A 129 -0.04 -12.09 0.19
CA HIS A 129 1.07 -12.54 1.04
C HIS A 129 0.67 -12.72 2.50
N PHE A 130 -0.37 -13.52 2.78
CA PHE A 130 -0.77 -13.77 4.17
C PHE A 130 0.32 -14.51 4.97
N ARG A 131 0.57 -14.04 6.19
CA ARG A 131 1.52 -14.66 7.12
C ARG A 131 1.01 -14.57 8.55
N HIS A 132 0.77 -15.73 9.18
CA HIS A 132 0.35 -15.86 10.58
C HIS A 132 1.51 -16.30 11.47
#